data_AF-A0A520ADW0-F1
#
_entry.id   AF-A0A520ADW0-F1
#
_cell.length_a   1.000
_cell.length_b   1.000
_cell.length_c   1.000
_cell.angle_alpha   90.00
_cell.angle_beta   90.00
_cell.angle_gamma   90.00
#
_symmetry.space_group_name_H-M   'P 1'
#
loop_
_entity.id
_entity.type
_entity.pdbx_description
1 polymer ?
#
loop_
_entity_poly.entity_id
_entity_poly.type
_entity_poly.pdbx_seq_one_letter_code
_entity_poly.pdbx_strand_id
1 'polypeptide(L)'
;MNAVYHSHFNEDTIEVLREAFDPTGTLETDLLEMWPILQAGVEQDVRSFWLPFAGDTTPYRLCTAAIEDLIARDVRYTCEKFLGGLNQKLIGKMVRRGRASSKDRATEIAFTAGLLASYHARHLRLCAAFASDPPKLARLTHSLYALYALENSVLLNGAALERADQELRDSAEHKSKLQAIDRSQCWLEMTVDGIIITANQNFLSTMGYSLREITGRHHGMFCTEEDR
;
A
#
# COMPACT_ATOMS: atom_id res chain seq x y z
N MET A 1 16.66 5.54 21.26
CA MET A 1 15.27 5.06 21.25
C MET A 1 14.72 5.23 19.84
N ASN A 2 14.79 4.19 18.99
CA ASN A 2 14.08 4.14 17.71
C ASN A 2 13.26 2.87 17.75
N ALA A 3 12.17 2.90 18.51
CA ALA A 3 11.12 1.91 18.34
C ALA A 3 10.42 2.27 17.03
N VAL A 4 10.83 1.61 15.94
CA VAL A 4 10.01 1.59 14.73
C VAL A 4 8.69 0.98 15.16
N TYR A 5 7.66 1.80 15.30
CA TYR A 5 6.31 1.33 15.57
C TYR A 5 5.90 0.48 14.36
N HIS A 6 6.04 -0.83 14.47
CA HIS A 6 5.42 -1.74 13.53
C HIS A 6 3.92 -1.61 13.75
N SER A 7 3.26 -0.85 12.88
CA SER A 7 1.80 -0.73 12.82
C SER A 7 1.22 -2.09 12.41
N HIS A 8 1.17 -3.02 13.36
CA HIS A 8 0.39 -4.23 13.22
C HIS A 8 -1.07 -3.82 13.34
N PHE A 9 -1.81 -3.94 12.24
CA PHE A 9 -3.26 -3.83 12.22
C PHE A 9 -3.82 -4.99 13.08
N ASN A 10 -3.96 -4.76 14.38
CA ASN A 10 -4.26 -5.74 15.42
C ASN A 10 -5.77 -5.80 15.70
N GLU A 11 -6.21 -6.76 16.53
CA GLU A 11 -7.62 -6.99 16.89
C GLU A 11 -8.33 -5.72 17.38
N ASP A 12 -7.62 -4.89 18.15
CA ASP A 12 -8.10 -3.59 18.64
C ASP A 12 -8.50 -2.60 17.52
N THR A 13 -8.01 -2.81 16.30
CA THR A 13 -8.26 -1.89 15.18
C THR A 13 -9.68 -2.03 14.61
N ILE A 14 -10.35 -3.18 14.78
CA ILE A 14 -11.69 -3.39 14.23
C ILE A 14 -12.74 -2.67 15.05
N GLU A 15 -12.61 -2.65 16.37
CA GLU A 15 -13.55 -1.95 17.25
C GLU A 15 -13.52 -0.45 16.94
N VAL A 16 -12.33 0.14 16.81
CA VAL A 16 -12.15 1.55 16.38
C VAL A 16 -12.83 1.82 15.03
N LEU A 17 -12.67 0.92 14.05
CA LEU A 17 -13.32 1.07 12.74
C LEU A 17 -14.84 0.89 12.82
N ARG A 18 -15.34 -0.03 13.64
CA ARG A 18 -16.79 -0.22 13.84
C ARG A 18 -17.39 1.00 14.51
N GLU A 19 -16.77 1.55 15.55
CA GLU A 19 -17.23 2.78 16.20
C GLU A 19 -17.23 3.97 15.24
N ALA A 20 -16.23 4.08 14.36
CA ALA A 20 -16.12 5.19 13.43
C ALA A 20 -17.09 5.09 12.23
N PHE A 21 -17.28 3.89 11.67
CA PHE A 21 -18.02 3.69 10.40
C PHE A 21 -19.40 3.04 10.58
N ASP A 22 -19.69 2.46 11.74
CA ASP A 22 -20.99 1.87 12.10
C ASP A 22 -21.34 2.17 13.57
N PRO A 23 -21.38 3.45 13.99
CA PRO A 23 -21.59 3.83 15.39
C PRO A 23 -22.93 3.35 15.96
N THR A 24 -23.92 3.11 15.09
CA THR A 24 -25.26 2.63 15.46
C THR A 24 -25.38 1.10 15.41
N GLY A 25 -24.37 0.38 14.91
CA GLY A 25 -24.40 -1.08 14.79
C GLY A 25 -25.43 -1.60 13.78
N THR A 26 -25.85 -0.78 12.82
CA THR A 26 -26.93 -1.08 11.87
C THR A 26 -26.41 -1.53 10.51
N LEU A 27 -25.13 -1.31 10.21
CA LEU A 27 -24.56 -1.54 8.89
C LEU A 27 -24.78 -2.98 8.41
N GLU A 28 -24.54 -3.99 9.25
CA GLU A 28 -24.72 -5.39 8.86
C GLU A 28 -26.16 -5.70 8.43
N THR A 29 -27.15 -5.21 9.19
CA THR A 29 -28.56 -5.43 8.88
C THR A 29 -28.95 -4.74 7.57
N ASP A 30 -28.47 -3.51 7.36
CA ASP A 30 -28.71 -2.76 6.14
C ASP A 30 -28.08 -3.44 4.92
N LEU A 31 -26.85 -3.96 5.04
CA LEU A 31 -26.17 -4.67 3.96
C LEU A 31 -26.90 -5.96 3.57
N LEU A 32 -27.39 -6.72 4.54
CA LEU A 32 -28.22 -7.90 4.31
C LEU A 32 -29.52 -7.55 3.59
N GLU A 33 -30.14 -6.41 3.95
CA GLU A 33 -31.36 -5.92 3.30
C GLU A 33 -31.12 -5.45 1.87
N MET A 34 -29.97 -4.85 1.56
CA MET A 34 -29.60 -4.45 0.20
C MET A 34 -29.28 -5.65 -0.70
N TRP A 35 -28.73 -6.73 -0.14
CA TRP A 35 -28.13 -7.82 -0.91
C TRP A 35 -29.05 -8.43 -1.99
N PRO A 36 -30.34 -8.73 -1.73
CA PRO A 36 -31.23 -9.28 -2.74
C PRO A 36 -31.38 -8.42 -3.99
N ILE A 37 -31.28 -7.09 -3.84
CA ILE A 37 -31.37 -6.11 -4.93
C ILE A 37 -30.05 -6.00 -5.67
N LEU A 38 -28.93 -6.00 -4.94
CA LEU A 38 -27.62 -5.70 -5.50
C LEU A 38 -26.97 -6.90 -6.18
N GLN A 39 -27.19 -8.12 -5.68
CA GLN A 39 -26.47 -9.33 -6.10
C GLN A 39 -26.49 -9.58 -7.63
N ALA A 40 -27.61 -9.26 -8.29
CA ALA A 40 -27.78 -9.46 -9.73
C ALA A 40 -26.82 -8.60 -10.59
N GLY A 41 -26.30 -7.50 -10.03
CA GLY A 41 -25.40 -6.60 -10.72
C GLY A 41 -23.93 -6.72 -10.35
N VAL A 42 -23.60 -7.50 -9.32
CA VAL A 42 -22.25 -7.55 -8.74
C VAL A 42 -21.20 -8.00 -9.74
N GLU A 43 -21.49 -9.02 -10.56
CA GLU A 43 -20.53 -9.49 -11.56
C GLU A 43 -20.19 -8.39 -12.57
N GLN A 44 -21.19 -7.68 -13.07
CA GLN A 44 -20.97 -6.57 -14.00
C GLN A 44 -20.15 -5.45 -13.36
N ASP A 45 -20.47 -5.07 -12.12
CA ASP A 45 -19.74 -4.02 -11.40
C ASP A 45 -18.26 -4.38 -11.22
N VAL A 46 -17.98 -5.64 -10.87
CA VAL A 46 -16.63 -6.17 -10.67
C VAL A 46 -15.87 -6.29 -12.00
N ARG A 47 -16.55 -6.70 -13.08
CA ARG A 47 -15.95 -6.71 -14.42
C ARG A 47 -15.56 -5.31 -14.86
N SER A 48 -16.46 -4.35 -14.74
CA SER A 48 -16.19 -2.93 -15.06
C SER A 48 -15.04 -2.36 -14.23
N PHE A 49 -14.87 -2.82 -12.99
CA PHE A 49 -13.73 -2.47 -12.15
C PHE A 49 -12.40 -3.05 -12.67
N TRP A 50 -12.36 -4.35 -13.01
CA TRP A 50 -11.11 -5.04 -13.31
C TRP A 50 -10.61 -4.92 -14.74
N LEU A 51 -11.51 -4.82 -15.72
CA LEU A 51 -11.14 -4.80 -17.14
C LEU A 51 -10.12 -3.71 -17.52
N PRO A 52 -10.13 -2.49 -16.94
CA PRO A 52 -9.08 -1.48 -17.19
C PRO A 52 -7.66 -1.91 -16.80
N PHE A 53 -7.51 -2.93 -15.95
CA PHE A 53 -6.22 -3.46 -15.49
C PHE A 53 -5.75 -4.69 -16.28
N ALA A 54 -6.54 -5.18 -17.22
CA ALA A 54 -6.21 -6.32 -18.05
C ALA A 54 -5.19 -5.99 -19.15
N GLY A 55 -4.43 -6.99 -19.58
CA GLY A 55 -3.48 -6.89 -20.68
C GLY A 55 -2.06 -6.54 -20.26
N ASP A 56 -1.14 -6.62 -21.22
CA ASP A 56 0.31 -6.51 -21.00
C ASP A 56 0.82 -5.07 -20.87
N THR A 57 -0.02 -4.09 -21.25
CA THR A 57 0.29 -2.66 -21.18
C THR A 57 0.07 -2.08 -19.79
N THR A 58 -0.58 -2.82 -18.89
CA THR A 58 -0.84 -2.37 -17.52
C THR A 58 0.31 -2.79 -16.59
N PRO A 59 0.50 -2.10 -15.46
CA PRO A 59 1.49 -2.47 -14.45
C PRO A 59 1.30 -3.88 -13.86
N TYR A 60 0.11 -4.47 -14.01
CA TYR A 60 -0.18 -5.82 -13.52
C TYR A 60 0.07 -6.93 -14.54
N ARG A 61 0.13 -6.61 -15.84
CA ARG A 61 0.37 -7.57 -16.93
C ARG A 61 -0.51 -8.82 -16.84
N LEU A 62 -1.82 -8.60 -16.68
CA LEU A 62 -2.78 -9.67 -16.43
C LEU A 62 -3.26 -10.28 -17.75
N CYS A 63 -2.98 -11.56 -17.96
CA CYS A 63 -3.56 -12.30 -19.08
C CYS A 63 -5.07 -12.52 -18.88
N THR A 64 -5.77 -12.92 -19.96
CA THR A 64 -7.23 -13.15 -19.93
C THR A 64 -7.66 -14.15 -18.87
N ALA A 65 -6.91 -15.25 -18.68
CA ALA A 65 -7.25 -16.23 -17.64
C ALA A 65 -7.06 -15.63 -16.23
N ALA A 66 -5.99 -14.87 -16.01
CA ALA A 66 -5.71 -14.25 -14.72
C ALA A 66 -6.74 -13.18 -14.33
N ILE A 67 -7.23 -12.38 -15.28
CA ILE A 67 -8.24 -11.36 -15.00
C ILE A 67 -9.60 -11.99 -14.68
N GLU A 68 -9.99 -13.05 -15.39
CA GLU A 68 -11.25 -13.76 -15.11
C GLU A 68 -11.22 -14.44 -13.72
N ASP A 69 -10.08 -15.02 -13.34
CA ASP A 69 -9.88 -15.56 -12.00
C ASP A 69 -10.00 -14.49 -10.91
N LEU A 70 -9.46 -13.29 -11.15
CA LEU A 70 -9.57 -12.15 -10.24
C LEU A 70 -11.01 -11.66 -10.12
N ILE A 71 -11.71 -11.52 -11.25
CA ILE A 71 -13.14 -11.16 -11.28
C ILE A 71 -13.95 -12.16 -10.46
N ALA A 72 -13.78 -13.47 -10.70
CA ALA A 72 -14.53 -14.50 -9.98
C ALA A 72 -14.24 -14.47 -8.46
N ARG A 73 -12.99 -14.24 -8.06
CA ARG A 73 -12.61 -14.07 -6.64
C ARG A 73 -13.24 -12.81 -6.04
N ASP A 74 -13.30 -11.72 -6.79
CA ASP A 74 -13.80 -10.44 -6.31
C ASP A 74 -15.34 -10.39 -6.24
N VAL A 75 -16.03 -11.11 -7.10
CA VAL A 75 -17.47 -11.37 -6.96
C VAL A 75 -17.77 -12.10 -5.65
N ARG A 76 -17.02 -13.17 -5.34
CA ARG A 76 -17.16 -13.89 -4.06
C ARG A 76 -16.85 -13.00 -2.86
N TYR A 77 -15.76 -12.22 -2.94
CA TYR A 77 -15.40 -11.28 -1.89
C TYR A 77 -16.48 -10.20 -1.67
N THR A 78 -17.09 -9.69 -2.75
CA THR A 78 -18.19 -8.73 -2.65
C THR A 78 -19.40 -9.37 -1.97
N CYS A 79 -19.74 -10.62 -2.31
CA CYS A 79 -20.80 -11.36 -1.62
C CYS A 79 -20.53 -11.50 -0.11
N GLU A 80 -19.33 -11.95 0.27
CA GLU A 80 -18.93 -12.09 1.68
C GLU A 80 -19.03 -10.75 2.45
N LYS A 81 -18.73 -9.64 1.79
CA LYS A 81 -18.79 -8.30 2.38
C LYS A 81 -20.21 -7.87 2.76
N PHE A 82 -21.18 -8.16 1.88
CA PHE A 82 -22.58 -7.83 2.14
C PHE A 82 -23.24 -8.80 3.13
N LEU A 83 -22.80 -10.06 3.15
CA LEU A 83 -23.41 -11.09 4.00
C LEU A 83 -22.76 -11.26 5.38
N GLY A 84 -21.52 -10.80 5.56
CA GLY A 84 -20.71 -11.10 6.75
C GLY A 84 -20.44 -9.94 7.70
N GLY A 85 -20.97 -8.75 7.42
CA GLY A 85 -20.76 -7.54 8.23
C GLY A 85 -19.29 -7.11 8.35
N LEU A 86 -19.03 -6.14 9.25
CA LEU A 86 -17.67 -5.68 9.55
C LEU A 86 -16.99 -6.61 10.55
N ASN A 87 -16.10 -7.46 10.05
CA ASN A 87 -15.32 -8.39 10.86
C ASN A 87 -13.82 -8.35 10.52
N GLN A 88 -12.99 -8.91 11.40
CA GLN A 88 -11.54 -8.95 11.25
C GLN A 88 -11.08 -9.54 9.93
N LYS A 89 -11.71 -10.62 9.50
CA LYS A 89 -11.34 -11.33 8.28
C LYS A 89 -11.54 -10.44 7.07
N LEU A 90 -12.65 -9.69 7.01
CA LEU A 90 -12.96 -8.74 5.95
C LEU A 90 -11.96 -7.58 5.93
N ILE A 91 -11.72 -6.93 7.08
CA ILE A 91 -10.76 -5.82 7.17
C ILE A 91 -9.35 -6.27 6.79
N GLY A 92 -8.90 -7.42 7.29
CA GLY A 92 -7.61 -7.99 6.91
C GLY A 92 -7.50 -8.29 5.41
N LYS A 93 -8.60 -8.72 4.75
CA LYS A 93 -8.64 -8.87 3.29
C LYS A 93 -8.52 -7.51 2.58
N MET A 94 -9.20 -6.47 3.05
CA MET A 94 -9.10 -5.11 2.51
C MET A 94 -7.68 -4.56 2.59
N VAL A 95 -7.01 -4.69 3.75
CA VAL A 95 -5.61 -4.25 3.93
C VAL A 95 -4.68 -4.96 2.95
N ARG A 96 -4.79 -6.29 2.83
CA ARG A 96 -3.96 -7.07 1.89
C ARG A 96 -4.20 -6.66 0.43
N ARG A 97 -5.45 -6.35 0.07
CA ARG A 97 -5.78 -5.83 -1.27
C ARG A 97 -5.16 -4.46 -1.51
N GLY A 98 -5.24 -3.55 -0.53
CA GLY A 98 -4.58 -2.24 -0.62
C GLY A 98 -3.08 -2.36 -0.86
N ARG A 99 -2.40 -3.19 -0.06
CA ARG A 99 -0.98 -3.48 -0.26
C ARG A 99 -0.69 -4.06 -1.66
N ALA A 100 -1.46 -5.06 -2.08
CA ALA A 100 -1.28 -5.70 -3.39
C ALA A 100 -1.59 -4.77 -4.58
N SER A 101 -2.47 -3.78 -4.41
CA SER A 101 -2.78 -2.80 -5.45
C SER A 101 -1.67 -1.77 -5.66
N SER A 102 -0.78 -1.58 -4.68
CA SER A 102 0.31 -0.60 -4.75
C SER A 102 1.37 -1.02 -5.78
N LYS A 103 1.18 -0.58 -7.04
CA LYS A 103 2.15 -0.71 -8.14
C LYS A 103 2.74 0.64 -8.51
N ASP A 104 1.85 1.60 -8.74
CA ASP A 104 2.17 2.99 -8.99
C ASP A 104 0.98 3.89 -8.63
N ARG A 105 1.19 5.21 -8.70
CA ARG A 105 0.19 6.22 -8.33
C ARG A 105 -1.03 6.24 -9.25
N ALA A 106 -0.83 6.07 -10.55
CA ALA A 106 -1.92 6.12 -11.52
C ALA A 106 -2.90 4.97 -11.28
N THR A 107 -2.35 3.81 -10.95
CA THR A 107 -3.09 2.60 -10.64
C THR A 107 -3.84 2.71 -9.31
N GLU A 108 -3.23 3.27 -8.26
CA GLU A 108 -3.92 3.57 -6.99
C GLU A 108 -5.15 4.49 -7.21
N ILE A 109 -5.02 5.52 -8.05
CA ILE A 109 -6.10 6.43 -8.42
C ILE A 109 -7.19 5.69 -9.21
N ALA A 110 -6.80 4.88 -10.19
CA ALA A 110 -7.73 4.08 -11.00
C ALA A 110 -8.52 3.09 -10.14
N PHE A 111 -7.88 2.45 -9.15
CA PHE A 111 -8.56 1.58 -8.18
C PHE A 111 -9.62 2.34 -7.39
N THR A 112 -9.28 3.55 -6.90
CA THR A 112 -10.21 4.40 -6.14
C THR A 112 -11.41 4.83 -6.98
N ALA A 113 -11.16 5.22 -8.25
CA ALA A 113 -12.21 5.60 -9.19
C ALA A 113 -13.12 4.42 -9.55
N GLY A 114 -12.53 3.24 -9.81
CA GLY A 114 -13.27 2.02 -10.08
C GLY A 114 -14.15 1.61 -8.89
N LEU A 115 -13.61 1.68 -7.67
CA LEU A 115 -14.35 1.38 -6.45
C LEU A 115 -15.57 2.29 -6.32
N LEU A 116 -15.38 3.61 -6.47
CA LEU A 116 -16.47 4.58 -6.45
C LEU A 116 -17.53 4.25 -7.51
N ALA A 117 -17.12 3.93 -8.74
CA ALA A 117 -18.04 3.56 -9.81
C ALA A 117 -18.86 2.31 -9.47
N SER A 118 -18.26 1.29 -8.85
CA SER A 118 -18.99 0.09 -8.40
C SER A 118 -20.03 0.42 -7.32
N TYR A 119 -19.70 1.27 -6.35
CA TYR A 119 -20.68 1.69 -5.32
C TYR A 119 -21.77 2.59 -5.89
N HIS A 120 -21.43 3.46 -6.85
CA HIS A 120 -22.42 4.27 -7.54
C HIS A 120 -23.41 3.42 -8.33
N ALA A 121 -22.95 2.39 -9.06
CA ALA A 121 -23.82 1.45 -9.77
C ALA A 121 -24.80 0.74 -8.82
N ARG A 122 -24.34 0.34 -7.63
CA ARG A 122 -25.19 -0.24 -6.58
C ARG A 122 -26.22 0.75 -6.06
N HIS A 123 -25.80 1.99 -5.79
CA HIS A 123 -26.70 3.06 -5.37
C HIS A 123 -27.83 3.26 -6.39
N LEU A 124 -27.52 3.31 -7.69
CA LEU A 124 -28.54 3.47 -8.73
C LEU A 124 -29.58 2.34 -8.72
N ARG A 125 -29.16 1.10 -8.43
CA ARG A 125 -30.09 -0.03 -8.24
C ARG A 125 -30.99 0.15 -7.01
N LEU A 126 -30.44 0.68 -5.91
CA LEU A 126 -31.25 1.03 -4.73
C LEU A 126 -32.26 2.14 -5.04
N CYS A 127 -31.85 3.19 -5.77
CA CYS A 127 -32.76 4.26 -6.20
C CYS A 127 -33.91 3.70 -7.05
N ALA A 128 -33.63 2.79 -7.98
CA ALA A 128 -34.66 2.17 -8.79
C ALA A 128 -35.60 1.28 -7.93
N ALA A 129 -35.06 0.52 -6.99
CA ALA A 129 -35.83 -0.41 -6.16
C ALA A 129 -36.69 0.28 -5.10
N PHE A 130 -36.24 1.41 -4.55
CA PHE A 130 -36.87 2.11 -3.42
C PHE A 130 -37.31 3.54 -3.77
N ALA A 131 -37.59 3.83 -5.04
CA ALA A 131 -38.06 5.15 -5.49
C ALA A 131 -39.33 5.63 -4.75
N SER A 132 -40.18 4.69 -4.33
CA SER A 132 -41.41 4.95 -3.58
C SER A 132 -41.23 5.00 -2.06
N ASP A 133 -40.04 4.72 -1.53
CA ASP A 133 -39.73 4.75 -0.09
C ASP A 133 -38.44 5.56 0.18
N PRO A 134 -38.51 6.91 0.10
CA PRO A 134 -37.36 7.78 0.29
C PRO A 134 -36.64 7.63 1.65
N PRO A 135 -37.34 7.47 2.80
CA PRO A 135 -36.68 7.24 4.08
C PRO A 135 -35.82 5.97 4.08
N LYS A 136 -36.32 4.88 3.51
CA LYS A 136 -35.58 3.63 3.39
C LYS A 136 -34.39 3.75 2.44
N LEU A 137 -34.59 4.40 1.29
CA LEU A 137 -33.51 4.68 0.34
C LEU A 137 -32.39 5.50 0.99
N ALA A 138 -32.73 6.52 1.78
CA ALA A 138 -31.76 7.35 2.47
C ALA A 138 -30.93 6.55 3.48
N ARG A 139 -31.57 5.72 4.32
CA ARG A 139 -30.88 4.83 5.26
C ARG A 139 -29.93 3.87 4.54
N LEU A 140 -30.43 3.14 3.53
CA LEU A 140 -29.61 2.15 2.83
C LEU A 140 -28.47 2.82 2.04
N THR A 141 -28.71 3.97 1.45
CA THR A 141 -27.68 4.78 0.79
C THR A 141 -26.58 5.19 1.77
N HIS A 142 -26.95 5.62 2.98
CA HIS A 142 -25.98 5.99 4.02
C HIS A 142 -25.07 4.81 4.36
N SER A 143 -25.66 3.64 4.65
CA SER A 143 -24.91 2.42 4.98
C SER A 143 -24.04 1.91 3.82
N LEU A 144 -24.52 2.02 2.58
CA LEU A 144 -23.73 1.68 1.39
C LEU A 144 -22.47 2.57 1.28
N TYR A 145 -22.61 3.88 1.54
CA TYR A 145 -21.46 4.80 1.48
C TYR A 145 -20.57 4.75 2.73
N ALA A 146 -21.09 4.34 3.88
CA ALA A 146 -20.27 4.04 5.05
C ALA A 146 -19.31 2.87 4.75
N LEU A 147 -19.81 1.80 4.13
CA LEU A 147 -18.99 0.68 3.66
C LEU A 147 -17.97 1.10 2.60
N TYR A 148 -18.37 1.94 1.63
CA TYR A 148 -17.44 2.51 0.65
C TYR A 148 -16.33 3.31 1.31
N ALA A 149 -16.67 4.21 2.23
CA ALA A 149 -15.71 5.09 2.89
C ALA A 149 -14.70 4.28 3.71
N LEU A 150 -15.18 3.25 4.42
CA LEU A 150 -14.33 2.31 5.13
C LEU A 150 -13.39 1.57 4.18
N GLU A 151 -13.92 0.94 3.13
CA GLU A 151 -13.13 0.15 2.19
C GLU A 151 -12.08 1.02 1.49
N ASN A 152 -12.46 2.21 1.04
CA ASN A 152 -11.56 3.16 0.40
C ASN A 152 -10.44 3.60 1.35
N SER A 153 -10.78 3.91 2.61
CA SER A 153 -9.81 4.32 3.63
C SER A 153 -8.81 3.20 3.93
N VAL A 154 -9.29 1.97 4.13
CA VAL A 154 -8.44 0.82 4.43
C VAL A 154 -7.54 0.46 3.23
N LEU A 155 -8.07 0.56 2.01
CA LEU A 155 -7.31 0.28 0.78
C LEU A 155 -6.15 1.27 0.61
N LEU A 156 -6.43 2.58 0.72
CA LEU A 156 -5.41 3.62 0.58
C LEU A 156 -4.34 3.54 1.67
N ASN A 157 -4.73 3.26 2.91
CA ASN A 157 -3.77 3.04 3.99
C ASN A 157 -2.93 1.79 3.75
N GLY A 158 -3.52 0.70 3.25
CA GLY A 158 -2.78 -0.50 2.84
C GLY A 158 -1.74 -0.20 1.76
N ALA A 159 -2.09 0.58 0.74
CA ALA A 159 -1.13 0.99 -0.30
C ALA A 159 -0.02 1.89 0.27
N ALA A 160 -0.35 2.83 1.15
CA ALA A 160 0.64 3.69 1.81
C ALA A 160 1.62 2.88 2.68
N LEU A 161 1.13 1.88 3.40
CA LEU A 161 1.96 0.98 4.21
C LEU A 161 2.94 0.17 3.34
N GLU A 162 2.49 -0.36 2.20
CA GLU A 162 3.39 -1.10 1.29
C GLU A 162 4.50 -0.19 0.75
N ARG A 163 4.19 1.08 0.46
CA ARG A 163 5.20 2.06 0.03
C ARG A 163 6.25 2.30 1.12
N ALA A 164 5.80 2.53 2.35
CA ALA A 164 6.71 2.72 3.48
C ALA A 164 7.60 1.48 3.73
N ASP A 165 7.02 0.28 3.65
CA ASP A 165 7.77 -0.97 3.80
C ASP A 165 8.80 -1.16 2.67
N GLN A 166 8.47 -0.78 1.43
CA GLN A 166 9.41 -0.83 0.31
C GLN A 166 10.58 0.15 0.50
N GLU A 167 10.30 1.40 0.88
CA GLU A 167 11.34 2.40 1.15
C GLU A 167 12.30 1.96 2.26
N LEU A 168 11.76 1.33 3.32
CA LEU A 168 12.58 0.76 4.39
C LEU A 168 13.46 -0.41 3.90
N ARG A 169 12.93 -1.30 3.06
CA ARG A 169 13.70 -2.39 2.44
C ARG A 169 14.84 -1.84 1.57
N ASP A 170 14.55 -0.89 0.70
CA ASP A 170 15.54 -0.28 -0.19
C ASP A 170 16.64 0.43 0.61
N SER A 171 16.26 1.15 1.67
CA SER A 171 17.22 1.79 2.58
C SER A 171 18.13 0.77 3.29
N ALA A 172 17.57 -0.34 3.78
CA ALA A 172 18.32 -1.41 4.41
C ALA A 172 19.26 -2.11 3.42
N GLU A 173 18.83 -2.35 2.18
CA GLU A 173 19.67 -2.91 1.12
C GLU A 173 20.84 -1.99 0.76
N HIS A 174 20.60 -0.68 0.61
CA HIS A 174 21.67 0.30 0.36
C HIS A 174 22.68 0.31 1.51
N LYS A 175 22.21 0.32 2.75
CA LYS A 175 23.09 0.24 3.93
C LYS A 175 23.91 -1.04 3.93
N SER A 176 23.31 -2.18 3.60
CA SER A 176 24.00 -3.46 3.53
C SER A 176 25.09 -3.47 2.45
N LYS A 177 24.80 -2.92 1.26
CA LYS A 177 25.79 -2.77 0.17
C LYS A 177 26.95 -1.86 0.58
N LEU A 178 26.66 -0.71 1.20
CA LEU A 178 27.70 0.19 1.70
C LEU A 178 28.57 -0.49 2.76
N GLN A 179 27.97 -1.23 3.68
CA GLN A 179 28.73 -2.01 4.68
C GLN A 179 29.57 -3.12 4.04
N ALA A 180 29.12 -3.74 2.95
CA ALA A 180 29.92 -4.73 2.22
C ALA A 180 31.13 -4.09 1.53
N ILE A 181 30.96 -2.92 0.91
CA ILE A 181 32.08 -2.13 0.35
C ILE A 181 33.04 -1.74 1.48
N ASP A 182 32.51 -1.21 2.58
CA ASP A 182 33.29 -0.78 3.74
C ASP A 182 34.16 -1.90 4.31
N ARG A 183 33.66 -3.14 4.32
CA ARG A 183 34.41 -4.32 4.77
C ARG A 183 35.42 -4.86 3.75
N SER A 184 35.22 -4.64 2.45
CA SER A 184 35.99 -5.33 1.40
C SER A 184 37.00 -4.45 0.67
N GLN A 185 36.80 -3.13 0.67
CA GLN A 185 37.64 -2.19 -0.07
C GLN A 185 38.26 -1.17 0.88
N CYS A 186 39.39 -0.58 0.47
CA CYS A 186 39.91 0.62 1.11
C CYS A 186 39.22 1.82 0.45
N TRP A 187 38.64 2.71 1.25
CA TRP A 187 38.10 3.97 0.75
C TRP A 187 38.42 5.11 1.70
N LEU A 188 38.52 6.30 1.11
CA LEU A 188 38.66 7.56 1.82
C LEU A 188 37.73 8.58 1.16
N GLU A 189 37.15 9.46 1.97
CA GLU A 189 36.33 10.58 1.50
C GLU A 189 37.11 11.87 1.71
N MET A 190 37.08 12.73 0.70
CA MET A 190 37.79 13.99 0.69
C MET A 190 36.94 15.09 0.04
N THR A 191 37.27 16.34 0.32
CA THR A 191 36.72 17.49 -0.39
C THR A 191 37.20 17.52 -1.84
N VAL A 192 36.57 18.36 -2.67
CA VAL A 192 37.02 18.61 -4.06
C VAL A 192 38.45 19.15 -4.13
N ASP A 193 38.89 19.86 -3.10
CA ASP A 193 40.27 20.36 -2.96
C ASP A 193 41.22 19.29 -2.40
N GLY A 194 40.78 18.04 -2.31
CA GLY A 194 41.61 16.92 -1.88
C GLY A 194 41.86 16.82 -0.38
N ILE A 195 41.11 17.55 0.47
CA ILE A 195 41.26 17.48 1.94
C ILE A 195 40.49 16.30 2.49
N ILE A 196 41.17 15.41 3.20
CA ILE A 196 40.60 14.19 3.75
C ILE A 196 39.58 14.52 4.85
N ILE A 197 38.36 14.00 4.68
CA ILE A 197 37.25 14.09 5.64
C ILE A 197 37.27 12.84 6.53
N THR A 198 37.25 11.66 5.90
CA THR A 198 37.28 10.38 6.62
C THR A 198 37.89 9.27 5.78
N ALA A 199 38.17 8.12 6.40
CA ALA A 199 38.59 6.91 5.72
C ALA A 199 38.13 5.69 6.51
N ASN A 200 37.94 4.56 5.82
CA ASN A 200 37.56 3.32 6.51
C ASN A 200 38.75 2.59 7.13
N GLN A 201 38.45 1.64 8.01
CA GLN A 201 39.48 0.89 8.73
C GLN A 201 40.42 0.11 7.82
N ASN A 202 39.93 -0.38 6.67
CA ASN A 202 40.76 -1.05 5.68
C ASN A 202 41.83 -0.10 5.12
N PHE A 203 41.45 1.12 4.71
CA PHE A 203 42.39 2.13 4.24
C PHE A 203 43.40 2.49 5.33
N LEU A 204 42.92 2.81 6.52
CA LEU A 204 43.75 3.20 7.67
C LEU A 204 44.79 2.11 8.02
N SER A 205 44.36 0.85 8.05
CA SER A 205 45.24 -0.28 8.39
C SER A 205 46.25 -0.57 7.29
N THR A 206 45.84 -0.45 6.02
CA THR A 206 46.72 -0.67 4.87
C THR A 206 47.79 0.42 4.75
N MET A 207 47.41 1.68 4.99
CA MET A 207 48.33 2.82 4.91
C MET A 207 49.12 3.05 6.20
N GLY A 208 48.74 2.41 7.31
CA GLY A 208 49.45 2.51 8.60
C GLY A 208 49.19 3.81 9.36
N TYR A 209 48.02 4.42 9.20
CA TYR A 209 47.63 5.66 9.87
C TYR A 209 46.37 5.50 10.72
N SER A 210 46.22 6.33 11.74
CA SER A 210 44.94 6.55 12.40
C SER A 210 44.14 7.65 11.70
N LEU A 211 42.80 7.63 11.86
CA LEU A 211 41.92 8.64 11.28
C LEU A 211 42.33 10.06 11.70
N ARG A 212 42.65 10.24 12.99
CA ARG A 212 43.05 11.53 13.57
C ARG A 212 44.31 12.13 12.91
N GLU A 213 45.20 11.27 12.42
CA GLU A 213 46.44 11.74 11.78
C GLU A 213 46.19 12.27 10.38
N ILE A 214 45.16 11.78 9.69
CA ILE A 214 44.95 12.06 8.26
C ILE A 214 43.80 13.04 8.01
N THR A 215 42.80 13.12 8.89
CA THR A 215 41.69 14.07 8.75
C THR A 215 42.20 15.51 8.69
N GLY A 216 41.71 16.28 7.71
CA GLY A 216 42.13 17.66 7.47
C GLY A 216 43.44 17.81 6.68
N ARG A 217 44.13 16.71 6.35
CA ARG A 217 45.31 16.73 5.47
C ARG A 217 44.93 16.55 4.00
N HIS A 218 45.78 17.02 3.10
CA HIS A 218 45.62 16.80 1.68
C HIS A 218 45.98 15.34 1.31
N HIS A 219 45.14 14.66 0.51
CA HIS A 219 45.31 13.25 0.13
C HIS A 219 46.63 12.95 -0.58
N GLY A 220 47.24 13.96 -1.21
CA GLY A 220 48.55 13.87 -1.85
C GLY A 220 49.70 13.46 -0.92
N MET A 221 49.47 13.33 0.40
CA MET A 221 50.39 12.65 1.31
C MET A 221 50.53 11.14 1.06
N PHE A 222 49.59 10.54 0.31
CA PHE A 222 49.58 9.13 -0.08
C PHE A 222 50.02 8.88 -1.53
N CYS A 223 50.15 9.95 -2.33
CA CYS A 223 50.55 9.89 -3.73
C CYS A 223 52.07 9.89 -3.87
N THR A 224 52.59 9.09 -4.81
CA THR A 224 54.02 9.14 -5.18
C THR A 224 54.32 10.37 -6.06
N GLU A 225 55.59 10.65 -6.33
CA GLU A 225 55.96 11.76 -7.23
C GLU A 225 55.45 11.58 -8.67
N GLU A 226 55.26 10.34 -9.14
CA GLU A 226 54.67 10.04 -10.45
C GLU A 226 53.14 10.25 -10.48
N ASP A 227 52.48 10.28 -9.31
CA ASP A 227 51.03 10.43 -9.19
C ASP A 227 50.57 11.91 -9.07
N ARG A 228 51.51 12.86 -9.02
CA ARG A 228 51.26 14.30 -8.82
C ARG A 228 51.32 15.10 -10.11
#